data_AF-A0A967SXY1-F1
#
_entry.id   AF-A0A967SXY1-F1
#
_cell.length_a   1.000
_cell.length_b   1.000
_cell.length_c   1.000
_cell.angle_alpha   90.00
_cell.angle_beta   90.00
_cell.angle_gamma   90.00
#
_symmetry.space_group_name_H-M   'P 1'
#
loop_
_entity.id
_entity.type
_entity.pdbx_description
1 polymer ?
#
loop_
_entity_poly.entity_id
_entity_poly.type
_entity_poly.pdbx_seq_one_letter_code
_entity_poly.pdbx_strand_id
1 'polypeptide(L)'
;GPRALRAGVRIAFDPERGRVWTVCDRCHGWNLWPLDDRLEALEALERAALRGRLLYHTGNVALLEAGGREVIRVGATGLQEEAWWRYGRELRRRRARYRSRLSRLGAATYAAVSYVAEGLGLPGITGRFSREEDVYGDVLRWRRFGRSAWSGRAPCPNCRSV
;
A
#
# COMPACT_ATOMS: atom_id res chain seq x y z
N GLY A 1 15.00 8.58 22.20
CA GLY A 1 13.73 8.42 22.93
C GLY A 1 12.70 7.82 22.01
N PRO A 2 11.94 6.79 22.43
CA PRO A 2 11.01 6.08 21.56
C PRO A 2 9.99 7.08 21.03
N ARG A 3 9.94 7.18 19.71
CA ARG A 3 9.17 8.18 18.97
C ARG A 3 7.70 7.84 19.20
N ALA A 4 7.06 8.57 20.12
CA ALA A 4 5.66 8.43 20.46
C ALA A 4 4.83 8.24 19.18
N LEU A 5 4.04 7.17 19.14
CA LEU A 5 3.12 6.90 18.05
C LEU A 5 2.30 8.17 17.80
N ARG A 6 2.48 8.79 16.64
CA ARG A 6 1.62 9.90 16.24
C ARG A 6 0.19 9.38 16.20
N ALA A 7 -0.74 10.17 16.74
CA ALA A 7 -2.16 9.94 16.53
C ALA A 7 -2.44 9.80 15.02
N GLY A 8 -3.21 8.78 14.62
CA GLY A 8 -3.53 8.50 13.20
C GLY A 8 -2.74 7.37 12.52
N VAL A 9 -1.80 6.73 13.21
CA VAL A 9 -1.04 5.58 12.67
C VAL A 9 -1.76 4.27 12.97
N ARG A 10 -1.98 3.44 11.94
CA ARG A 10 -2.50 2.08 12.14
C ARG A 10 -1.39 1.19 12.67
N ILE A 11 -1.73 0.23 13.51
CA ILE A 11 -0.76 -0.73 14.04
C ILE A 11 -1.03 -2.08 13.39
N ALA A 12 0.00 -2.73 12.87
CA ALA A 12 -0.09 -4.10 12.39
C ALA A 12 0.73 -5.04 13.28
N PHE A 13 0.27 -6.26 13.47
CA PHE A 13 1.03 -7.27 14.21
C PHE A 13 0.79 -8.67 13.68
N ASP A 14 1.79 -9.52 13.87
CA ASP A 14 1.83 -10.93 13.49
C ASP A 14 2.22 -11.73 14.75
N PRO A 15 1.23 -12.36 15.42
CA PRO A 15 1.46 -13.04 16.69
C PRO A 15 2.35 -14.27 16.53
N GLU A 16 2.17 -15.03 15.44
CA GLU A 16 2.92 -16.25 15.15
C GLU A 16 4.42 -15.98 14.94
N ARG A 17 4.75 -14.83 14.35
CA ARG A 17 6.14 -14.45 14.07
C ARG A 17 6.69 -13.38 15.01
N GLY A 18 5.92 -12.96 16.02
CA GLY A 18 6.34 -11.96 16.99
C GLY A 18 6.72 -10.60 16.39
N ARG A 19 6.00 -10.16 15.34
CA ARG A 19 6.32 -8.91 14.63
C ARG A 19 5.25 -7.86 14.85
N VAL A 20 5.69 -6.62 15.01
CA VAL A 20 4.81 -5.46 15.15
C VAL A 20 5.31 -4.37 14.20
N TRP A 21 4.38 -3.69 13.53
CA TRP A 21 4.64 -2.60 12.63
C TRP A 21 3.72 -1.42 12.90
N THR A 22 4.22 -0.24 12.59
CA THR A 22 3.41 0.96 12.37
C THR A 22 3.17 1.13 10.88
N VAL A 23 1.92 1.38 10.49
CA VAL A 23 1.54 1.60 9.09
C VAL A 23 1.20 3.06 8.90
N CYS A 24 1.98 3.74 8.04
CA CYS A 24 1.79 5.15 7.77
C CYS A 24 0.43 5.41 7.10
N ASP A 25 -0.31 6.38 7.61
CA ASP A 25 -1.52 6.92 7.00
C ASP A 25 -1.29 7.58 5.63
N ARG A 26 -0.11 8.17 5.42
CA ARG A 26 0.23 8.94 4.21
C ARG A 26 0.79 8.08 3.07
N CYS A 27 1.80 7.25 3.34
CA CYS A 27 2.43 6.42 2.31
C CYS A 27 2.07 4.92 2.40
N HIS A 28 1.36 4.51 3.47
CA HIS A 28 1.00 3.11 3.73
C HIS A 28 2.20 2.17 3.89
N GLY A 29 3.40 2.71 4.09
CA GLY A 29 4.61 1.96 4.41
C GLY A 29 4.53 1.35 5.81
N TRP A 30 5.06 0.13 5.93
CA TRP A 30 5.12 -0.65 7.17
C TRP A 30 6.50 -0.46 7.79
N ASN A 31 6.54 0.18 8.96
CA ASN A 31 7.79 0.45 9.67
C ASN A 31 7.85 -0.43 10.92
N LEU A 32 8.94 -1.17 11.08
CA LEU A 32 9.13 -2.07 12.21
C LEU A 32 9.05 -1.31 13.53
N TRP A 33 8.36 -1.91 14.49
CA TRP A 33 8.34 -1.44 15.87
C TRP A 33 9.73 -1.63 16.51
N PRO A 34 10.19 -0.68 17.35
CA PRO A 34 11.41 -0.84 18.15
C PRO A 34 11.48 -2.20 18.86
N LEU A 35 12.68 -2.74 19.05
CA LEU A 35 12.83 -4.09 19.65
C LEU A 35 12.49 -4.10 21.14
N ASP A 36 12.85 -3.04 21.87
CA ASP A 36 12.80 -3.00 23.34
C ASP A 36 11.39 -3.28 23.90
N ASP A 37 10.36 -2.64 23.34
CA ASP A 37 8.97 -2.76 23.83
C ASP A 37 8.11 -3.77 23.03
N ARG A 38 8.74 -4.61 22.17
CA ARG A 38 8.00 -5.38 21.16
C ARG A 38 7.11 -6.46 21.77
N LEU A 39 7.60 -7.14 22.79
CA LEU A 39 6.88 -8.27 23.41
C LEU A 39 5.64 -7.77 24.15
N GLU A 40 5.78 -6.74 24.98
CA GLU A 40 4.62 -6.18 25.71
C GLU A 40 3.61 -5.56 24.75
N ALA A 41 4.08 -4.91 23.68
CA ALA A 41 3.22 -4.40 22.62
C ALA A 41 2.42 -5.52 21.93
N LEU A 42 3.07 -6.65 21.63
CA LEU A 42 2.41 -7.79 20.99
C LEU A 42 1.29 -8.36 21.86
N GLU A 43 1.56 -8.62 23.14
CA GLU A 43 0.55 -9.13 24.07
C GLU A 43 -0.61 -8.15 24.27
N ALA A 44 -0.30 -6.85 24.36
CA ALA A 44 -1.32 -5.81 24.47
C ALA A 44 -2.19 -5.75 23.21
N LEU A 45 -1.58 -5.89 22.03
CA LEU A 45 -2.28 -5.90 20.73
C LEU A 45 -3.13 -7.16 20.56
N GLU A 46 -2.66 -8.33 20.99
CA GLU A 46 -3.48 -9.55 21.01
C GLU A 46 -4.70 -9.40 21.92
N ARG A 47 -4.50 -8.92 23.15
CA ARG A 47 -5.61 -8.65 24.09
C ARG A 47 -6.58 -7.61 23.55
N ALA A 48 -6.08 -6.59 22.86
CA ALA A 48 -6.91 -5.57 22.21
C ALA A 48 -7.67 -6.14 21.01
N ALA A 49 -7.04 -6.99 20.21
CA ALA A 49 -7.63 -7.62 19.04
C ALA A 49 -8.78 -8.58 19.42
N LEU A 50 -8.63 -9.34 20.51
CA LEU A 50 -9.68 -10.21 21.03
C LEU A 50 -10.96 -9.45 21.44
N ARG A 51 -10.82 -8.20 21.88
CA ARG A 51 -11.93 -7.32 22.27
C ARG A 51 -12.30 -6.31 21.19
N GLY A 52 -11.61 -6.33 20.06
CA GLY A 52 -11.74 -5.37 18.99
C GLY A 52 -12.97 -5.65 18.13
N ARG A 53 -13.57 -4.59 17.59
CA ARG A 53 -14.66 -4.71 16.64
C ARG A 53 -14.09 -5.04 15.27
N LEU A 54 -14.52 -6.17 14.69
CA LEU A 54 -14.12 -6.56 13.34
C LEU A 54 -14.66 -5.58 12.29
N LEU A 55 -13.77 -5.00 11.49
CA LEU A 55 -14.13 -4.12 10.37
C LEU A 55 -14.06 -4.86 9.04
N TYR A 56 -13.02 -5.68 8.86
CA TYR A 56 -12.75 -6.42 7.62
C TYR A 56 -11.82 -7.60 7.90
N HIS A 57 -11.92 -8.68 7.13
CA HIS A 57 -10.95 -9.79 7.19
C HIS A 57 -10.83 -10.52 5.85
N THR A 58 -9.75 -11.28 5.73
CA THR A 58 -9.47 -12.28 4.69
C THR A 58 -9.08 -13.58 5.38
N GLY A 59 -8.51 -14.55 4.68
CA GLY A 59 -7.92 -15.74 5.33
C GLY A 59 -6.67 -15.43 6.18
N ASN A 60 -5.93 -14.36 5.87
CA ASN A 60 -4.60 -14.12 6.45
C ASN A 60 -4.40 -12.72 7.06
N VAL A 61 -5.43 -11.88 7.06
CA VAL A 61 -5.38 -10.49 7.53
C VAL A 61 -6.75 -10.09 8.05
N ALA A 62 -6.81 -9.48 9.23
CA ALA A 62 -8.00 -8.85 9.79
C ALA A 62 -7.72 -7.39 10.17
N LEU A 63 -8.67 -6.50 9.85
CA LEU A 63 -8.72 -5.12 10.29
C LEU A 63 -9.76 -5.01 11.40
N LEU A 64 -9.33 -4.49 12.54
CA LEU A 64 -10.10 -4.36 13.77
C LEU A 64 -10.09 -2.90 14.20
N GLU A 65 -11.18 -2.45 14.82
CA GLU A 65 -11.18 -1.24 15.64
C GLU A 65 -11.01 -1.64 17.10
N ALA A 66 -9.91 -1.24 17.72
CA ALA A 66 -9.62 -1.53 19.12
C ALA A 66 -9.08 -0.27 19.81
N GLY A 67 -9.71 0.15 20.91
CA GLY A 67 -9.30 1.34 21.66
C GLY A 67 -9.32 2.64 20.83
N GLY A 68 -10.30 2.78 19.93
CA GLY A 68 -10.42 3.94 19.04
C GLY A 68 -9.34 4.02 17.95
N ARG A 69 -8.66 2.91 17.66
CA ARG A 69 -7.61 2.82 16.64
C ARG A 69 -7.85 1.63 15.72
N GLU A 70 -7.39 1.78 14.48
CA GLU A 70 -7.37 0.69 13.51
C GLU A 70 -6.13 -0.21 13.74
N VAL A 71 -6.39 -1.49 13.98
CA VAL A 71 -5.38 -2.53 14.23
C VAL A 71 -5.49 -3.61 13.16
N ILE A 72 -4.36 -3.97 12.56
CA ILE A 72 -4.24 -4.99 11.52
C ILE A 72 -3.60 -6.24 12.12
N ARG A 73 -4.37 -7.31 12.30
CA ARG A 73 -3.83 -8.62 12.67
C ARG A 73 -3.45 -9.39 11.40
N VAL A 74 -2.21 -9.85 11.33
CA VAL A 74 -1.66 -10.70 10.26
C VAL A 74 -1.60 -12.15 10.75
N GLY A 75 -1.75 -13.11 9.83
CA GLY A 75 -1.75 -14.54 10.12
C GLY A 75 -3.12 -15.15 9.92
N ALA A 76 -3.28 -16.45 10.14
CA ALA A 76 -4.56 -17.14 9.94
C ALA A 76 -5.65 -16.45 10.74
N THR A 77 -6.60 -15.82 10.05
CA THR A 77 -7.77 -15.18 10.64
C THR A 77 -8.94 -16.07 10.30
N GLY A 78 -9.30 -16.99 11.23
CA GLY A 78 -10.31 -18.05 11.07
C GLY A 78 -11.75 -17.57 10.88
N LEU A 79 -11.93 -16.42 10.22
CA LEU A 79 -13.18 -15.79 9.88
C LEU A 79 -13.27 -15.93 8.35
N GLN A 80 -14.16 -16.78 7.85
CA GLN A 80 -14.34 -17.00 6.42
C GLN A 80 -15.19 -15.87 5.82
N GLU A 81 -14.78 -15.36 4.65
CA GLU A 81 -15.13 -14.08 4.03
C GLU A 81 -16.64 -13.70 3.96
N GLU A 82 -17.02 -12.58 4.58
CA GLU A 82 -18.24 -11.82 4.20
C GLU A 82 -17.94 -10.66 3.23
N ALA A 83 -16.70 -10.28 2.94
CA ALA A 83 -16.44 -9.01 2.26
C ALA A 83 -16.59 -9.03 0.71
N TRP A 84 -16.65 -10.21 0.09
CA TRP A 84 -16.70 -10.34 -1.37
C TRP A 84 -18.00 -9.80 -1.99
N TRP A 85 -19.13 -9.87 -1.29
CA TRP A 85 -20.41 -9.39 -1.83
C TRP A 85 -20.50 -7.86 -1.87
N ARG A 86 -19.86 -7.17 -0.92
CA ARG A 86 -19.81 -5.69 -0.89
C ARG A 86 -18.82 -5.11 -1.89
N TYR A 87 -17.60 -5.65 -1.96
CA TYR A 87 -16.51 -5.05 -2.76
C TYR A 87 -16.13 -5.82 -4.02
N GLY A 88 -16.69 -7.00 -4.25
CA GLY A 88 -16.38 -7.82 -5.42
C GLY A 88 -16.63 -7.08 -6.73
N ARG A 89 -17.68 -6.24 -6.80
CA ARG A 89 -17.92 -5.37 -7.96
C ARG A 89 -16.86 -4.28 -8.12
N GLU A 90 -16.42 -3.64 -7.05
CA GLU A 90 -15.42 -2.55 -7.10
C GLU A 90 -14.03 -3.09 -7.46
N LEU A 91 -13.60 -4.20 -6.85
CA LEU A 91 -12.33 -4.85 -7.17
C LEU A 91 -12.32 -5.40 -8.61
N ARG A 92 -13.42 -6.03 -9.07
CA ARG A 92 -13.56 -6.41 -10.47
C ARG A 92 -13.55 -5.21 -11.40
N ARG A 93 -14.21 -4.10 -11.06
CA ARG A 93 -14.19 -2.85 -11.85
C ARG A 93 -12.80 -2.22 -11.93
N ARG A 94 -12.03 -2.23 -10.83
CA ARG A 94 -10.64 -1.74 -10.81
C ARG A 94 -9.73 -2.62 -11.67
N ARG A 95 -9.86 -3.94 -11.54
CA ARG A 95 -9.12 -4.91 -12.36
C ARG A 95 -9.50 -4.82 -13.84
N ALA A 96 -10.79 -4.69 -14.14
CA ALA A 96 -11.31 -4.54 -15.50
C ALA A 96 -10.86 -3.22 -16.13
N ARG A 97 -10.92 -2.09 -15.40
CA ARG A 97 -10.36 -0.80 -15.87
C ARG A 97 -8.86 -0.89 -16.11
N TYR A 98 -8.11 -1.50 -15.18
CA TYR A 98 -6.68 -1.73 -15.33
C TYR A 98 -6.35 -2.66 -16.51
N ARG A 99 -7.19 -3.65 -16.82
CA ARG A 99 -6.97 -4.56 -17.96
C ARG A 99 -7.64 -4.13 -19.25
N SER A 100 -8.46 -3.07 -19.21
CA SER A 100 -9.29 -2.67 -20.36
C SER A 100 -8.40 -2.27 -21.53
N ARG A 101 -8.85 -2.63 -22.75
CA ARG A 101 -8.12 -2.31 -23.98
C ARG A 101 -7.92 -0.81 -24.15
N LEU A 102 -8.90 0.00 -23.74
CA LEU A 102 -8.81 1.48 -23.73
C LEU A 102 -7.70 2.01 -22.83
N SER A 103 -7.58 1.52 -21.59
CA SER A 103 -6.48 1.92 -20.72
C SER A 103 -5.12 1.49 -21.27
N ARG A 104 -5.04 0.27 -21.82
CA ARG A 104 -3.80 -0.25 -22.44
C ARG A 104 -3.41 0.53 -23.70
N LEU A 105 -4.37 0.88 -24.55
CA LEU A 105 -4.15 1.76 -25.71
C LEU A 105 -3.70 3.16 -25.28
N GLY A 106 -4.35 3.74 -24.26
CA GLY A 106 -3.99 5.02 -23.71
C GLY A 106 -2.58 5.04 -23.14
N ALA A 107 -2.13 3.94 -22.56
CA ALA A 107 -0.75 3.80 -22.11
C ALA A 107 0.24 3.63 -23.27
N ALA A 108 -0.09 2.80 -24.27
CA ALA A 108 0.76 2.57 -25.43
C ALA A 108 0.96 3.84 -26.27
N THR A 109 -0.11 4.61 -26.49
CA THR A 109 -0.07 5.90 -27.18
C THR A 109 0.80 6.91 -26.42
N TYR A 110 0.65 6.98 -25.10
CA TYR A 110 1.47 7.84 -24.27
C TYR A 110 2.95 7.43 -24.28
N ALA A 111 3.25 6.13 -24.25
CA ALA A 111 4.63 5.62 -24.39
C ALA A 111 5.23 5.98 -25.77
N ALA A 112 4.46 5.84 -26.84
CA ALA A 112 4.89 6.20 -28.20
C ALA A 112 5.20 7.71 -28.32
N VAL A 113 4.33 8.58 -27.79
CA VAL A 113 4.58 10.03 -27.74
C VAL A 113 5.84 10.34 -26.94
N SER A 114 6.05 9.62 -25.83
CA SER A 114 7.22 9.83 -24.97
C SER A 114 8.53 9.47 -25.67
N TYR A 115 8.54 8.38 -26.45
CA TYR A 115 9.69 7.97 -27.25
C TYR A 115 10.03 9.00 -28.33
N VAL A 116 9.02 9.54 -29.03
CA VAL A 116 9.22 10.60 -30.04
C VAL A 116 9.75 11.88 -29.39
N ALA A 117 9.20 12.29 -28.25
CA ALA A 117 9.65 13.46 -27.52
C ALA A 117 11.10 13.34 -27.03
N GLU A 118 11.52 12.13 -26.62
CA GLU A 118 12.91 11.85 -26.24
C GLU A 118 13.86 11.99 -27.45
N GLY A 119 13.48 11.47 -28.63
CA GLY A 119 14.24 11.65 -29.87
C GLY A 119 14.38 13.11 -30.31
N LEU A 120 13.47 13.99 -29.88
CA LEU A 120 13.49 15.44 -30.12
C LEU A 120 14.19 16.24 -29.00
N GLY A 121 14.80 15.58 -28.01
CA GLY A 121 15.50 16.25 -26.92
C GLY A 121 14.59 16.89 -25.86
N LEU A 122 13.34 16.42 -25.72
CA LEU A 122 12.36 16.91 -24.74
C LEU A 122 12.03 15.89 -23.61
N PRO A 123 13.01 15.22 -22.98
CA PRO A 123 12.76 14.11 -22.04
C PRO A 123 12.10 14.55 -20.71
N GLY A 124 12.01 15.86 -20.43
CA GLY A 124 11.44 16.38 -19.18
C GLY A 124 9.90 16.48 -19.16
N ILE A 125 9.23 16.38 -20.31
CA ILE A 125 7.77 16.58 -20.41
C ILE A 125 7.02 15.25 -20.31
N THR A 126 7.64 14.16 -20.76
CA THR A 126 7.08 12.81 -20.80
C THR A 126 8.06 11.80 -20.20
N GLY A 127 7.58 10.77 -19.50
CA GLY A 127 8.44 9.79 -18.81
C GLY A 127 9.25 8.94 -19.79
N ARG A 128 10.39 8.40 -19.34
CA ARG A 128 11.18 7.41 -20.10
C ARG A 128 10.62 6.02 -19.80
N PHE A 129 10.24 5.27 -20.84
CA PHE A 129 9.64 3.94 -20.70
C PHE A 129 10.39 2.93 -21.58
N SER A 130 10.89 1.86 -20.99
CA SER A 130 11.55 0.76 -21.72
C SER A 130 10.53 -0.28 -22.19
N ARG A 131 10.67 -0.78 -23.42
CA ARG A 131 9.80 -1.82 -24.00
C ARG A 131 9.99 -3.21 -23.34
N GLU A 132 11.05 -3.40 -22.57
CA GLU A 132 11.39 -4.67 -21.91
C GLU A 132 10.67 -4.90 -20.56
N GLU A 133 10.06 -3.86 -19.98
CA GLU A 133 9.33 -3.92 -18.69
C GLU A 133 7.80 -3.73 -18.87
N ASP A 134 7.00 -3.75 -17.79
CA ASP A 134 5.54 -3.50 -17.83
C ASP A 134 5.25 -2.02 -18.16
N VAL A 135 5.48 -1.63 -19.42
CA VAL A 135 5.25 -0.29 -19.99
C VAL A 135 3.90 0.28 -19.57
N TYR A 136 2.89 -0.59 -19.44
CA TYR A 136 1.55 -0.20 -19.02
C TYR A 136 1.52 0.31 -17.57
N GLY A 137 2.08 -0.47 -16.64
CA GLY A 137 2.19 -0.08 -15.23
C GLY A 137 3.02 1.19 -15.04
N ASP A 138 4.07 1.33 -15.84
CA ASP A 138 5.00 2.45 -15.78
C ASP A 138 4.41 3.76 -16.28
N VAL A 139 3.66 3.72 -17.38
CA VAL A 139 2.93 4.88 -17.89
C VAL A 139 1.85 5.33 -16.91
N LEU A 140 1.10 4.39 -16.31
CA LEU A 140 0.12 4.75 -15.28
C LEU A 140 0.77 5.37 -14.05
N ARG A 141 1.94 4.85 -13.63
CA ARG A 141 2.73 5.41 -12.53
C ARG A 141 3.20 6.83 -12.86
N TRP A 142 3.75 7.05 -14.05
CA TRP A 142 4.17 8.38 -14.50
C TRP A 142 3.01 9.37 -14.61
N ARG A 143 1.86 8.98 -15.19
CA ARG A 143 0.70 9.88 -15.27
C ARG A 143 0.18 10.29 -13.89
N ARG A 144 0.37 9.44 -12.88
CA ARG A 144 -0.03 9.72 -11.50
C ARG A 144 1.00 10.54 -10.72
N PHE A 145 2.28 10.26 -10.89
CA PHE A 145 3.35 10.80 -10.04
C PHE A 145 4.33 11.74 -10.78
N GLY A 146 4.15 11.93 -12.09
CA GLY A 146 4.98 12.79 -12.93
C GLY A 146 6.46 12.48 -12.80
N ARG A 147 7.29 13.53 -12.73
CA ARG A 147 8.75 13.42 -12.59
C ARG A 147 9.23 12.71 -11.31
N SER A 148 8.34 12.50 -10.33
CA SER A 148 8.63 11.73 -9.10
C SER A 148 8.34 10.23 -9.22
N ALA A 149 7.83 9.77 -10.36
CA ALA A 149 7.53 8.36 -10.58
C ALA A 149 8.74 7.44 -10.44
N TRP A 150 9.94 7.99 -10.69
CA TRP A 150 11.22 7.28 -10.70
C TRP A 150 12.29 7.94 -9.83
N SER A 151 11.96 9.00 -9.09
CA SER A 151 12.90 9.54 -8.10
C SER A 151 13.20 8.41 -7.12
N GLY A 152 14.49 8.07 -6.96
CA GLY A 152 14.94 7.20 -5.88
C GLY A 152 14.22 7.59 -4.60
N ARG A 153 13.63 6.59 -3.94
CA ARG A 153 12.62 6.73 -2.88
C ARG A 153 12.83 7.99 -2.04
N ALA A 154 12.08 9.03 -2.33
CA ALA A 154 12.10 10.21 -1.49
C ALA A 154 11.51 9.77 -0.14
N PRO A 155 12.26 9.89 0.97
CA PRO A 155 11.77 9.42 2.25
C PRO A 155 10.44 10.11 2.55
N CYS A 156 9.42 9.34 2.92
CA CYS A 156 8.11 9.88 3.23
C CYS A 156 8.26 11.01 4.26
N PRO A 157 7.71 12.21 4.03
CA PRO A 157 7.87 13.32 4.98
C PRO A 157 7.23 13.02 6.36
N ASN A 158 6.34 12.02 6.45
CA ASN A 158 5.75 11.57 7.71
C ASN A 158 6.62 10.50 8.41
N CYS A 159 6.81 9.32 7.78
CA CYS A 159 7.49 8.18 8.41
C CYS A 159 8.94 7.96 7.98
N ARG A 160 9.43 8.73 7.00
CA ARG A 160 10.77 8.63 6.38
C ARG A 160 11.08 7.27 5.76
N SER A 161 10.08 6.42 5.55
CA SER A 161 10.24 5.20 4.77
C SER A 161 10.65 5.56 3.35
N VAL A 162 11.64 4.85 2.83
CA VAL A 162 12.02 4.85 1.43
C VAL A 162 11.13 3.90 0.66
#